data_AF-A0A7C6F516-F1
#
_entry.id   AF-A0A7C6F516-F1
#
_cell.length_a   1.000
_cell.length_b   1.000
_cell.length_c   1.000
_cell.angle_alpha   90.00
_cell.angle_beta   90.00
_cell.angle_gamma   90.00
#
_symmetry.space_group_name_H-M   'P 1'
#
loop_
_entity.id
_entity.type
_entity.pdbx_description
1 polymer ?
#
loop_
_entity_poly.entity_id
_entity_poly.type
_entity_poly.pdbx_seq_one_letter_code
_entity_poly.pdbx_strand_id
1 'polypeptide(L)'
;MRRRNFLTILICAGSGMLGVAQSVQSVQAAEWLNAELLKAALHTATPEEEGFVEYVVRLVEQGTLPAQILQSAYLWAQKRPKYRFQYFKRAIIYLAAQKGIRI
;
A
#
# COMPACT_ATOMS: atom_id res chain seq x y z
N MET A 1 33.33 13.66 47.23
CA MET A 1 32.66 12.38 46.93
C MET A 1 32.77 12.17 45.41
N ARG A 2 33.70 11.39 44.83
CA ARG A 2 33.72 9.91 44.65
C ARG A 2 32.29 9.40 44.31
N ARG A 3 32.01 8.75 43.17
CA ARG A 3 32.72 7.67 42.43
C ARG A 3 32.26 7.72 40.95
N ARG A 4 33.12 7.70 39.93
CA ARG A 4 33.95 6.59 39.38
C ARG A 4 33.13 5.38 38.92
N ASN A 5 33.25 5.04 37.62
CA ASN A 5 33.45 3.70 37.02
C ASN A 5 32.69 3.58 35.66
N PHE A 6 33.15 2.94 34.57
CA PHE A 6 34.41 2.41 34.00
C PHE A 6 34.01 2.11 32.52
N LEU A 7 34.75 2.55 31.50
CA LEU A 7 35.69 1.70 30.74
C LEU A 7 34.96 0.61 29.91
N THR A 8 34.83 0.82 28.59
CA THR A 8 35.67 0.16 27.56
C THR A 8 35.55 -1.37 27.58
N ILE A 9 34.80 -1.93 26.64
CA ILE A 9 35.09 -3.26 26.08
C ILE A 9 35.03 -3.15 24.56
N LEU A 10 36.18 -3.50 23.98
CA LEU A 10 36.49 -3.65 22.56
C LEU A 10 36.61 -5.17 22.34
N ILE A 11 36.36 -5.61 21.10
CA ILE A 11 36.75 -6.90 20.49
C ILE A 11 35.74 -8.06 20.65
N CYS A 12 35.13 -8.48 19.54
CA CYS A 12 35.38 -9.81 18.94
C CYS A 12 34.63 -9.97 17.62
N ALA A 13 35.36 -10.49 16.64
CA ALA A 13 34.90 -10.86 15.31
C ALA A 13 33.74 -11.86 15.37
N GLY A 14 32.77 -11.66 14.48
CA GLY A 14 31.65 -12.57 14.25
C GLY A 14 31.14 -12.39 12.83
N SER A 15 31.96 -12.76 11.84
CA SER A 15 31.48 -13.08 10.50
C SER A 15 30.50 -14.24 10.64
N GLY A 16 29.21 -13.98 10.49
CA GLY A 16 28.20 -15.02 10.62
C GLY A 16 26.85 -14.49 10.18
N MET A 17 26.51 -14.75 8.92
CA MET A 17 25.16 -14.69 8.37
C MET A 17 24.41 -13.38 8.60
N LEU A 18 24.56 -12.45 7.66
CA LEU A 18 23.46 -11.56 7.29
C LEU A 18 22.32 -12.45 6.76
N GLY A 19 21.51 -12.93 7.70
CA GLY A 19 20.26 -13.61 7.42
C GLY A 19 19.42 -12.70 6.54
N VAL A 20 19.08 -13.19 5.36
CA VAL A 20 18.15 -12.55 4.43
C VAL A 20 16.84 -12.39 5.19
N ALA A 21 16.54 -11.17 5.65
CA ALA A 21 15.24 -10.81 6.17
C ALA A 21 14.27 -10.77 4.97
N GLN A 22 13.80 -11.95 4.54
CA GLN A 22 12.75 -12.03 3.54
C GLN A 22 11.45 -11.53 4.19
N SER A 23 10.98 -10.41 3.67
CA SER A 23 9.72 -9.76 4.01
C SER A 23 8.54 -10.67 3.69
N VAL A 24 7.98 -11.30 4.71
CA VAL A 24 6.77 -12.15 4.67
C VAL A 24 5.49 -11.31 4.51
N GLN A 25 5.52 -10.25 3.69
CA GLN A 25 4.41 -9.30 3.54
C GLN A 25 3.48 -9.58 2.35
N SER A 26 3.78 -10.57 1.51
CA SER A 26 3.04 -10.79 0.25
C SER A 26 1.75 -11.61 0.37
N VAL A 27 1.56 -12.39 1.44
CA VAL A 27 0.43 -13.34 1.50
C VAL A 27 -0.88 -12.70 1.97
N GLN A 28 -0.84 -11.71 2.87
CA GLN A 28 -2.03 -10.97 3.31
C GLN A 28 -2.48 -9.87 2.34
N ALA A 29 -1.65 -9.54 1.34
CA ALA A 29 -1.96 -8.47 0.39
C ALA A 29 -3.07 -8.84 -0.62
N ALA A 30 -3.37 -10.13 -0.80
CA ALA A 30 -4.15 -10.60 -1.95
C ALA A 30 -5.67 -10.46 -1.78
N GLU A 31 -6.22 -10.64 -0.58
CA GLU A 31 -7.68 -10.80 -0.45
C GLU A 31 -8.46 -9.48 -0.50
N TRP A 32 -7.87 -8.39 0.01
CA TRP A 32 -8.48 -7.05 -0.08
C TRP A 32 -8.30 -6.40 -1.47
N LEU A 33 -7.43 -6.95 -2.32
CA LEU A 33 -7.18 -6.47 -3.68
C LEU A 33 -8.15 -7.06 -4.71
N ASN A 34 -9.19 -7.76 -4.27
CA ASN A 34 -10.16 -8.34 -5.17
C ASN A 34 -11.00 -7.24 -5.85
N ALA A 35 -10.89 -7.14 -7.18
CA ALA A 35 -11.60 -6.13 -7.98
C ALA A 35 -13.12 -6.20 -7.82
N GLU A 36 -13.70 -7.39 -7.69
CA GLU A 36 -15.15 -7.57 -7.51
C GLU A 36 -15.63 -7.00 -6.18
N LEU A 37 -14.86 -7.20 -5.10
CA LEU A 37 -15.16 -6.62 -3.79
C LEU A 37 -15.05 -5.10 -3.80
N LEU A 38 -14.05 -4.56 -4.53
CA LEU A 38 -13.85 -3.12 -4.70
C LEU A 38 -15.00 -2.48 -5.49
N LYS A 39 -15.42 -3.08 -6.62
CA LYS A 39 -16.58 -2.64 -7.42
C LYS A 39 -17.84 -2.56 -6.56
N ALA A 40 -18.13 -3.65 -5.85
CA ALA A 40 -19.27 -3.73 -4.95
C ALA A 40 -19.21 -2.67 -3.84
N ALA A 41 -18.07 -2.48 -3.17
CA ALA A 41 -17.95 -1.52 -2.07
C ALA A 41 -18.02 -0.05 -2.53
N LEU A 42 -17.55 0.24 -3.74
CA LEU A 42 -17.55 1.57 -4.36
C LEU A 42 -18.87 1.93 -5.05
N HIS A 43 -19.80 0.97 -5.18
CA HIS A 43 -21.05 1.11 -5.91
C HIS A 43 -20.82 1.57 -7.37
N THR A 44 -19.91 0.89 -8.08
CA THR A 44 -19.73 1.14 -9.53
C THR A 44 -21.02 0.84 -10.29
N ALA A 45 -21.37 1.69 -11.24
CA ALA A 45 -22.65 1.61 -11.96
C ALA A 45 -22.50 1.46 -13.48
N THR A 46 -21.31 1.71 -14.05
CA THR A 46 -21.07 1.61 -15.49
C THR A 46 -19.87 0.71 -15.80
N PRO A 47 -19.81 0.12 -17.02
CA PRO A 47 -18.67 -0.69 -17.45
C PRO A 47 -17.34 0.09 -17.42
N GLU A 48 -17.37 1.40 -17.65
CA GLU A 48 -16.19 2.25 -17.58
C GLU A 48 -15.69 2.41 -16.13
N GLU A 49 -16.61 2.50 -15.17
CA GLU A 49 -16.25 2.57 -13.75
C GLU A 49 -15.66 1.23 -13.27
N GLU A 50 -16.27 0.12 -13.66
CA GLU A 50 -15.77 -1.23 -13.37
C GLU A 50 -14.39 -1.46 -13.99
N GLY A 51 -14.22 -1.11 -15.27
CA GLY A 51 -12.95 -1.22 -15.98
C GLY A 51 -11.85 -0.35 -15.37
N PHE A 52 -12.21 0.82 -14.82
CA PHE A 52 -11.24 1.64 -14.09
C PHE A 52 -10.75 0.96 -12.79
N VAL A 53 -11.64 0.31 -12.04
CA VAL A 53 -11.25 -0.45 -10.83
C VAL A 53 -10.34 -1.62 -11.21
N GLU A 54 -10.68 -2.38 -12.24
CA GLU A 54 -9.84 -3.49 -12.73
C GLU A 54 -8.47 -3.03 -13.18
N TYR A 55 -8.41 -1.92 -13.94
CA TYR A 55 -7.16 -1.34 -14.40
C TYR A 55 -6.24 -0.98 -13.23
N VAL A 56 -6.78 -0.29 -12.23
CA VAL A 56 -6.04 0.11 -11.03
C VAL A 56 -5.54 -1.10 -10.25
N VAL A 57 -6.39 -2.10 -10.03
CA VAL A 57 -6.01 -3.34 -9.33
C VAL A 57 -4.84 -4.00 -10.05
N ARG A 58 -4.92 -4.12 -11.38
CA ARG A 58 -3.85 -4.67 -12.20
C ARG A 58 -2.54 -3.89 -12.08
N LEU A 59 -2.59 -2.56 -12.01
CA LEU A 59 -1.39 -1.75 -11.76
C LEU A 59 -0.75 -2.05 -10.40
N VAL A 60 -1.55 -2.36 -9.38
CA VAL A 60 -1.04 -2.78 -8.07
C VAL A 60 -0.44 -4.17 -8.12
N GLU A 61 -1.11 -5.13 -8.77
CA GLU A 61 -0.59 -6.49 -8.98
C GLU A 61 0.75 -6.49 -9.73
N GLN A 62 0.89 -5.60 -10.72
CA GLN A 62 2.13 -5.39 -11.47
C GLN A 62 3.21 -4.64 -10.67
N GLY A 63 2.90 -4.14 -9.47
CA GLY A 63 3.82 -3.34 -8.65
C GLY A 63 4.07 -1.93 -9.20
N THR A 64 3.34 -1.49 -10.24
CA THR A 64 3.45 -0.15 -10.82
C THR A 64 2.79 0.88 -9.91
N LEU A 65 1.65 0.53 -9.31
CA LEU A 65 0.97 1.35 -8.33
C LEU A 65 1.18 0.75 -6.93
N PRO A 66 1.74 1.50 -5.96
CA PRO A 66 1.87 1.00 -4.60
C PRO A 66 0.49 0.68 -4.00
N ALA A 67 0.35 -0.53 -3.45
CA ALA A 67 -0.89 -0.99 -2.81
C ALA A 67 -1.44 -0.03 -1.75
N GLN A 68 -0.56 0.66 -1.01
CA GLN A 68 -0.93 1.66 -0.01
C GLN A 68 -1.71 2.84 -0.60
N ILE A 69 -1.45 3.21 -1.86
CA ILE A 69 -2.19 4.29 -2.54
C ILE A 69 -3.63 3.86 -2.79
N LEU A 70 -3.81 2.66 -3.34
CA LEU A 70 -5.13 2.09 -3.58
C LEU A 70 -5.92 1.97 -2.26
N GLN A 71 -5.30 1.42 -1.22
CA GLN A 71 -5.92 1.28 0.10
C GLN A 71 -6.32 2.65 0.69
N SER A 72 -5.46 3.65 0.61
CA SER A 72 -5.74 5.00 1.12
C SER A 72 -6.90 5.67 0.36
N ALA A 73 -6.91 5.54 -0.97
CA ALA A 73 -7.99 6.07 -1.80
C ALA A 73 -9.33 5.37 -1.50
N TYR A 74 -9.30 4.04 -1.34
CA TYR A 74 -10.47 3.25 -0.98
C TYR A 74 -11.06 3.64 0.38
N LEU A 75 -10.22 3.73 1.42
CA LEU A 75 -10.66 4.14 2.76
C LEU A 75 -11.23 5.56 2.77
N TRP A 76 -10.67 6.47 1.96
CA TRP A 76 -11.20 7.82 1.83
C TRP A 76 -12.57 7.84 1.15
N ALA A 77 -12.73 7.05 0.08
CA ALA A 77 -13.98 6.93 -0.65
C ALA A 77 -15.10 6.28 0.18
N GLN A 78 -14.77 5.26 0.99
CA GLN A 78 -15.74 4.60 1.88
C GLN A 78 -16.38 5.56 2.89
N LYS A 79 -15.63 6.57 3.35
CA LYS A 79 -16.12 7.61 4.27
C LYS A 79 -17.10 8.58 3.60
N ARG A 80 -17.38 8.44 2.31
CA ARG A 80 -18.29 9.32 1.56
C ARG A 80 -19.68 8.70 1.47
N PRO A 81 -20.75 9.47 1.74
CA PRO A 81 -22.11 8.95 1.74
C PRO A 81 -22.64 8.68 0.32
N LYS A 82 -22.14 9.41 -0.69
CA LYS A 82 -22.54 9.29 -2.10
C LYS A 82 -21.32 9.38 -3.01
N TYR A 83 -21.47 8.89 -4.24
CA TYR A 83 -20.45 8.98 -5.30
C TYR A 83 -19.08 8.39 -4.90
N ARG A 84 -19.09 7.26 -4.19
CA ARG A 84 -17.87 6.64 -3.63
C ARG A 84 -16.83 6.38 -4.72
N PHE A 85 -17.22 5.78 -5.84
CA PHE A 85 -16.33 5.59 -6.98
C PHE A 85 -15.68 6.89 -7.48
N GLN A 86 -16.43 7.99 -7.59
CA GLN A 86 -15.90 9.26 -8.09
C GLN A 86 -14.85 9.86 -7.13
N TYR A 87 -15.07 9.75 -5.81
CA TYR A 87 -14.06 10.11 -4.82
C TYR A 87 -12.84 9.20 -4.87
N PHE A 88 -13.06 7.89 -5.02
CA PHE A 88 -11.98 6.92 -5.18
C PHE A 88 -11.09 7.25 -6.38
N LYS A 89 -11.69 7.43 -7.56
CA LYS A 89 -11.00 7.80 -8.80
C LYS A 89 -10.21 9.10 -8.63
N ARG A 90 -10.81 10.12 -8.01
CA ARG A 90 -10.11 11.39 -7.77
C ARG A 90 -8.94 11.26 -6.80
N ALA A 91 -9.11 10.51 -5.71
CA ALA A 91 -8.04 10.29 -4.75
C ALA A 91 -6.88 9.51 -5.36
N ILE A 92 -7.16 8.46 -6.15
CA ILE A 92 -6.11 7.63 -6.69
C ILE A 92 -5.28 8.38 -7.74
N ILE A 93 -5.93 9.15 -8.62
CA ILE A 93 -5.26 9.99 -9.60
C ILE A 93 -4.36 11.02 -8.88
N TYR A 94 -4.89 11.66 -7.83
CA TYR A 94 -4.13 12.63 -7.04
C TYR A 94 -2.91 11.99 -6.36
N LEU A 95 -3.10 10.90 -5.62
CA LEU A 95 -2.03 10.24 -4.87
C LEU A 95 -0.97 9.61 -5.80
N ALA A 96 -1.39 9.05 -6.93
CA ALA A 96 -0.47 8.51 -7.94
C ALA A 96 0.37 9.63 -8.56
N ALA A 97 -0.25 10.77 -8.91
CA ALA A 97 0.47 11.92 -9.44
C ALA A 97 1.52 12.46 -8.47
N GLN A 98 1.25 12.46 -7.16
CA GLN A 98 2.24 12.82 -6.12
C GLN A 98 3.46 11.89 -6.10
N LYS A 99 3.34 10.67 -6.64
CA LYS A 99 4.44 9.70 -6.79
C LYS A 99 5.01 9.67 -8.21
N GLY A 100 4.58 10.57 -9.09
CA GLY A 100 5.01 10.60 -10.49
C GLY A 100 4.38 9.53 -11.38
N ILE A 101 3.33 8.85 -10.91
CA ILE A 101 2.60 7.81 -11.64
C ILE A 101 1.38 8.46 -12.32
N ARG A 102 1.15 8.16 -13.61
CA ARG A 102 -0.01 8.64 -14.36
C ARG A 102 -1.01 7.50 -14.58
N ILE A 103 -2.28 7.79 -14.34
CA ILE A 103 -3.43 6.85 -14.41
C ILE A 103 -4.52 7.48 -15.26
#